data_AF-A0A3N5TQS7-F1
#
_entry.id   AF-A0A3N5TQS7-F1
#
_cell.length_a   1.000
_cell.length_b   1.000
_cell.length_c   1.000
_cell.angle_alpha   90.00
_cell.angle_beta   90.00
_cell.angle_gamma   90.00
#
_symmetry.space_group_name_H-M   'P 1'
#
loop_
_entity.id
_entity.type
_entity.pdbx_description
1 polymer ?
#
loop_
_entity_poly.entity_id
_entity_poly.type
_entity_poly.pdbx_seq_one_letter_code
_entity_poly.pdbx_strand_id
1 'polypeptide(L)'
;MKLVTNNSRFLILPDWHIPNLPSRILSLCQKRLPGDWQAIFGHRLLLLETFVDPQRFRGTIYKAANWIYVGDTKGFYRTRQGYSATAVSPKMVFVKALTPDAQALLSQPILEPAYRTGGSKLMLRAQQMQSLPEFFKNIPDPRRPQGQRHRLATVLAIAAGAILCGMRGYLAISDWANSLSQKARQRFGCRCQNKRFIVPSLSIIRDVLIRVDPVHLDQALQRWNHAYAQDDQSLAIDGKTMCNAIDDQGYQTHIMSAIGHQSKNCYTQKKWAPCP
;
A
#
# COMPACT_ATOMS: atom_id res chain seq x y z
N MET A 1 -5.11 6.43 -7.92
CA MET A 1 -6.22 5.75 -8.61
C MET A 1 -6.02 4.25 -8.41
N LYS A 2 -6.90 3.54 -7.69
CA LYS A 2 -6.71 2.11 -7.40
C LYS A 2 -7.46 1.20 -8.38
N LEU A 3 -8.38 1.75 -9.17
CA LEU A 3 -9.23 1.00 -10.10
C LEU A 3 -8.61 0.84 -11.49
N VAL A 4 -7.45 1.46 -11.71
CA VAL A 4 -6.66 1.38 -12.94
C VAL A 4 -5.28 0.83 -12.58
N THR A 5 -4.77 -0.12 -13.35
CA THR A 5 -3.41 -0.64 -13.16
C THR A 5 -2.65 -0.74 -14.47
N ASN A 6 -1.34 -0.69 -14.36
CA ASN A 6 -0.44 -0.67 -15.49
C ASN A 6 0.17 -2.04 -15.76
N ASN A 7 0.06 -2.52 -17.00
CA ASN A 7 0.83 -3.66 -17.48
C ASN A 7 2.21 -3.20 -17.93
N SER A 8 3.14 -3.07 -16.97
CA SER A 8 4.43 -2.40 -17.19
C SER A 8 5.40 -3.19 -18.08
N ARG A 9 5.31 -4.52 -18.09
CA ARG A 9 6.20 -5.36 -18.88
C ARG A 9 5.47 -6.60 -19.37
N PHE A 10 5.37 -6.70 -20.69
CA PHE A 10 4.91 -7.89 -21.38
C PHE A 10 5.93 -8.22 -22.46
N LEU A 11 6.58 -9.38 -22.34
CA LEU A 11 7.69 -9.80 -23.19
C LEU A 11 7.49 -11.27 -23.57
N ILE A 12 7.62 -11.55 -24.85
CA ILE A 12 7.80 -12.91 -25.37
C ILE A 12 9.28 -13.03 -25.73
N LEU A 13 9.92 -14.09 -25.26
CA LEU A 13 11.34 -14.32 -25.53
C LEU A 13 11.56 -14.58 -27.04
N PRO A 14 12.71 -14.15 -27.61
CA PRO A 14 12.96 -14.25 -29.06
C PRO A 14 12.80 -15.65 -29.64
N ASP A 15 13.12 -16.69 -28.86
CA ASP A 15 13.06 -18.08 -29.34
C ASP A 15 11.63 -18.64 -29.40
N TRP A 16 10.63 -17.89 -28.95
CA TRP A 16 9.26 -18.37 -28.73
C TRP A 16 8.21 -17.56 -29.50
N HIS A 17 8.42 -17.41 -30.81
CA HIS A 17 7.47 -16.76 -31.71
C HIS A 17 6.41 -17.73 -32.27
N ILE A 18 5.43 -18.06 -31.43
CA ILE A 18 4.25 -18.84 -31.84
C ILE A 18 3.13 -17.87 -32.30
N PRO A 19 2.48 -18.11 -33.45
CA PRO A 19 1.36 -17.30 -33.92
C PRO A 19 0.26 -17.14 -32.86
N ASN A 20 -0.22 -15.91 -32.68
CA ASN A 20 -1.32 -15.56 -31.75
C ASN A 20 -1.08 -15.86 -30.26
N LEU A 21 0.09 -16.41 -29.88
CA LEU A 21 0.45 -16.66 -28.49
C LEU A 21 0.37 -15.38 -27.62
N PRO A 22 0.91 -14.22 -28.05
CA PRO A 22 0.93 -13.04 -27.19
C PRO A 22 -0.48 -12.52 -26.88
N SER A 23 -1.35 -12.44 -27.89
CA SER A 23 -2.73 -11.98 -27.72
C SER A 23 -3.57 -12.98 -26.90
N ARG A 24 -3.33 -14.28 -27.08
CA ARG A 24 -3.97 -15.33 -26.27
C ARG A 24 -3.58 -15.24 -24.79
N ILE A 25 -2.29 -15.08 -24.48
CA ILE A 25 -1.82 -14.90 -23.10
C ILE A 25 -2.45 -13.64 -22.49
N LEU A 26 -2.44 -12.51 -23.22
CA LEU A 26 -3.08 -11.29 -22.75
C LEU A 26 -4.56 -11.48 -22.43
N SER A 27 -5.31 -12.19 -23.28
CA SER A 27 -6.73 -12.48 -23.04
C SER A 27 -6.95 -13.36 -21.81
N LEU A 28 -6.14 -14.40 -21.62
CA LEU A 28 -6.23 -15.27 -20.44
C LEU A 28 -5.91 -14.53 -19.14
N CYS A 29 -4.85 -13.72 -19.14
CA CYS A 29 -4.49 -12.87 -18.00
C CYS A 29 -5.63 -11.90 -17.68
N GLN A 30 -6.20 -11.22 -18.69
CA GLN A 30 -7.30 -10.27 -18.50
C GLN A 30 -8.55 -10.91 -17.86
N LYS A 31 -8.88 -12.16 -18.23
CA LYS A 31 -10.04 -12.87 -17.66
C LYS A 31 -9.86 -13.18 -16.18
N ARG A 32 -8.66 -13.56 -15.78
CA ARG A 32 -8.35 -13.94 -14.39
C ARG A 32 -8.10 -12.73 -13.49
N LEU A 33 -7.54 -11.67 -14.05
CA LEU A 33 -7.02 -10.52 -13.30
C LEU A 33 -8.05 -9.86 -12.36
N PRO A 34 -9.31 -9.61 -12.73
CA PRO A 34 -10.28 -9.00 -11.80
C PRO A 34 -10.46 -9.81 -10.51
N GLY A 35 -10.50 -11.15 -10.61
CA GLY A 35 -10.66 -12.05 -9.48
C GLY A 35 -9.42 -12.07 -8.59
N ASP A 36 -8.24 -12.27 -9.21
CA ASP A 36 -6.97 -12.24 -8.48
C ASP A 36 -6.75 -10.89 -7.79
N TRP A 37 -7.10 -9.78 -8.46
CA TRP A 37 -6.94 -8.43 -7.92
C TRP A 37 -7.87 -8.19 -6.73
N GLN A 38 -9.11 -8.65 -6.81
CA GLN A 38 -10.06 -8.59 -5.70
C GLN A 38 -9.55 -9.40 -4.49
N ALA A 39 -9.05 -10.62 -4.73
CA ALA A 39 -8.55 -11.48 -3.66
C ALA A 39 -7.31 -10.88 -2.95
N ILE A 40 -6.37 -10.31 -3.71
CA ILE A 40 -5.10 -9.80 -3.16
C ILE A 40 -5.25 -8.39 -2.58
N PHE A 41 -5.95 -7.50 -3.26
CA PHE A 41 -6.02 -6.08 -2.91
C PHE A 41 -7.32 -5.67 -2.23
N GLY A 42 -8.30 -6.57 -2.16
CA GLY A 42 -9.60 -6.35 -1.53
C GLY A 42 -10.51 -5.43 -2.33
N HIS A 43 -10.26 -5.27 -3.63
CA HIS A 43 -11.10 -4.47 -4.50
C HIS A 43 -11.03 -4.82 -5.98
N ARG A 44 -12.07 -4.46 -6.73
CA ARG A 44 -12.18 -4.75 -8.15
C ARG A 44 -11.32 -3.79 -8.97
N LEU A 45 -10.75 -4.33 -10.04
CA LEU A 45 -10.00 -3.59 -11.04
C LEU A 45 -10.92 -3.34 -12.25
N LEU A 46 -10.94 -2.10 -12.76
CA LEU A 46 -11.83 -1.68 -13.84
C LEU A 46 -11.11 -1.51 -15.18
N LEU A 47 -9.87 -1.02 -15.16
CA LEU A 47 -9.14 -0.67 -16.36
C LEU A 47 -7.68 -1.11 -16.28
N LEU A 48 -7.19 -1.65 -17.39
CA LEU A 48 -5.77 -1.83 -17.65
C LEU A 48 -5.27 -0.73 -18.56
N GLU A 49 -4.06 -0.27 -18.29
CA GLU A 49 -3.30 0.59 -19.19
C GLU A 49 -1.93 -0.03 -19.51
N THR A 50 -1.38 0.35 -20.65
CA THR A 50 0.00 0.01 -21.03
C THR A 50 0.55 1.11 -21.94
N PHE A 51 1.88 1.22 -21.94
CA PHE A 51 2.61 2.20 -22.73
C PHE A 51 3.51 1.48 -23.72
N VAL A 52 3.39 1.83 -24.99
CA VAL A 52 4.21 1.27 -26.07
C VAL A 52 5.09 2.38 -26.63
N ASP A 53 6.39 2.12 -26.72
CA ASP A 53 7.32 3.01 -27.40
C ASP A 53 7.18 2.82 -28.92
N PRO A 54 6.63 3.82 -29.66
CA PRO A 54 6.38 3.70 -31.09
C PRO A 54 7.67 3.59 -31.90
N GLN A 55 8.82 4.01 -31.37
CA GLN A 55 10.12 3.86 -32.04
C GLN A 55 10.58 2.40 -32.08
N ARG A 56 10.12 1.58 -31.13
CA ARG A 56 10.51 0.17 -31.01
C ARG A 56 9.43 -0.78 -31.47
N PHE A 57 8.16 -0.47 -31.19
CA PHE A 57 7.05 -1.38 -31.40
C PHE A 57 5.79 -0.65 -31.88
N ARG A 58 5.04 -1.26 -32.80
CA ARG A 58 3.80 -0.70 -33.36
C ARG A 58 2.54 -0.93 -32.49
N GLY A 59 2.70 -1.60 -31.36
CA GLY A 59 1.58 -1.99 -30.47
C GLY A 59 0.65 -3.05 -31.05
N THR A 60 1.08 -3.80 -32.08
CA THR A 60 0.26 -4.77 -32.82
C THR A 60 -0.46 -5.78 -31.91
N ILE A 61 0.24 -6.29 -30.89
CA ILE A 61 -0.34 -7.27 -29.96
C ILE A 61 -1.54 -6.70 -29.18
N TYR A 62 -1.50 -5.42 -28.83
CA TYR A 62 -2.56 -4.76 -28.06
C TYR A 62 -3.76 -4.47 -28.96
N LYS A 63 -3.51 -4.01 -30.19
CA LYS A 63 -4.53 -3.87 -31.23
C LYS A 63 -5.24 -5.22 -31.49
N ALA A 64 -4.46 -6.29 -31.67
CA ALA A 64 -4.99 -7.64 -31.89
C ALA A 64 -5.75 -8.21 -30.68
N ALA A 65 -5.43 -7.77 -29.46
CA ALA A 65 -6.12 -8.17 -28.23
C ALA A 65 -7.30 -7.22 -27.87
N ASN A 66 -7.78 -6.42 -28.82
CA ASN A 66 -8.87 -5.46 -28.65
C ASN A 66 -8.63 -4.44 -27.52
N TRP A 67 -7.40 -3.95 -27.39
CA TRP A 67 -7.10 -2.77 -26.57
C TRP A 67 -7.37 -1.51 -27.40
N ILE A 68 -7.83 -0.46 -26.72
CA ILE A 68 -8.17 0.82 -27.33
C ILE A 68 -6.95 1.74 -27.23
N TYR A 69 -6.52 2.28 -28.35
CA TYR A 69 -5.52 3.36 -28.37
C TYR A 69 -6.19 4.68 -27.99
N VAL A 70 -5.64 5.39 -27.00
CA VAL A 70 -6.25 6.63 -26.46
C VAL A 70 -5.41 7.88 -26.69
N GLY A 71 -4.30 7.75 -27.42
CA GLY A 71 -3.40 8.85 -27.73
C GLY A 71 -1.96 8.60 -27.25
N ASP A 72 -1.11 9.58 -27.47
CA ASP A 72 0.30 9.54 -27.08
C ASP A 72 0.53 10.29 -25.77
N THR A 73 1.49 9.81 -24.97
CA THR A 73 1.99 10.57 -23.82
C THR A 73 2.78 11.79 -24.30
N LYS A 74 2.92 12.79 -23.42
CA LYS A 74 3.75 13.98 -23.69
C LYS A 74 5.26 13.69 -23.76
N GLY A 75 5.69 12.43 -23.59
CA GLY A 75 7.09 12.03 -23.77
C GLY A 75 8.05 12.34 -22.63
N PHE A 76 7.54 12.74 -21.46
CA PHE A 76 8.33 12.88 -20.23
C PHE A 76 8.55 11.52 -19.56
N TYR A 77 9.71 11.32 -18.94
CA TYR A 77 10.01 10.13 -18.16
C TYR A 77 10.48 10.49 -16.76
N ARG A 78 10.35 9.55 -15.82
CA ARG A 78 10.72 9.76 -14.43
C ARG A 78 12.24 9.58 -14.27
N THR A 79 12.89 10.59 -13.70
CA THR A 79 14.29 10.60 -13.29
C THR A 79 14.37 10.47 -11.76
N ARG A 80 15.59 10.31 -11.21
CA ARG A 80 15.81 10.26 -9.75
C ARG A 80 15.39 11.55 -9.03
N GLN A 81 15.37 12.68 -9.74
CA GLN A 81 15.02 14.00 -9.19
C GLN A 81 13.60 14.47 -9.53
N GLY A 82 12.82 13.69 -10.29
CA GLY A 82 11.47 14.09 -10.70
C GLY A 82 11.10 13.55 -12.08
N TYR A 83 10.55 14.41 -12.93
CA TYR A 83 10.36 14.13 -14.35
C TYR A 83 11.45 14.82 -15.18
N SER A 84 11.74 14.31 -16.37
CA SER A 84 12.65 14.95 -17.31
C SER A 84 12.17 16.39 -17.62
N ALA A 85 13.10 17.33 -17.74
CA ALA A 85 12.76 18.72 -18.10
C ALA A 85 12.30 18.82 -19.58
N THR A 86 12.75 17.90 -20.41
CA THR A 86 12.42 17.81 -21.84
C THR A 86 11.63 16.53 -22.14
N ALA A 87 10.68 16.66 -23.07
CA ALA A 87 9.99 15.53 -23.67
C ALA A 87 10.91 14.87 -24.70
N VAL A 88 11.16 13.57 -24.56
CA VAL A 88 12.15 12.85 -25.38
C VAL A 88 11.50 11.77 -26.25
N SER A 89 10.55 11.00 -25.71
CA SER A 89 9.91 9.91 -26.46
C SER A 89 8.45 9.74 -26.03
N PRO A 90 7.50 10.33 -26.78
CA PRO A 90 6.08 10.04 -26.66
C PRO A 90 5.82 8.53 -26.74
N LYS A 91 4.97 8.03 -25.87
CA LYS A 91 4.56 6.62 -25.86
C LYS A 91 3.09 6.51 -26.24
N MET A 92 2.76 5.55 -27.10
CA MET A 92 1.37 5.21 -27.35
C MET A 92 0.73 4.66 -26.08
N VAL A 93 -0.43 5.19 -25.70
CA VAL A 93 -1.21 4.73 -24.57
C VAL A 93 -2.31 3.79 -25.08
N PHE A 94 -2.32 2.57 -24.58
CA PHE A 94 -3.40 1.62 -24.82
C PHE A 94 -4.12 1.31 -23.52
N VAL A 95 -5.45 1.23 -23.57
CA VAL A 95 -6.29 0.87 -22.44
C VAL A 95 -7.18 -0.33 -22.77
N LYS A 96 -7.51 -1.11 -21.75
CA LYS A 96 -8.45 -2.24 -21.85
C LYS A 96 -9.39 -2.22 -20.66
N ALA A 97 -10.68 -2.02 -20.96
CA ALA A 97 -11.74 -2.18 -19.98
C ALA A 97 -11.88 -3.65 -19.58
N LEU A 98 -11.96 -3.91 -18.27
CA LEU A 98 -12.19 -5.24 -17.72
C LEU A 98 -13.68 -5.51 -17.45
N THR A 99 -14.50 -4.45 -17.47
CA THR A 99 -15.96 -4.53 -17.43
C THR A 99 -16.56 -3.61 -18.50
N PRO A 100 -17.75 -3.93 -19.06
CA PRO A 100 -18.36 -3.11 -20.11
C PRO A 100 -18.65 -1.67 -19.69
N ASP A 101 -18.94 -1.46 -18.42
CA ASP A 101 -19.30 -0.18 -17.80
C ASP A 101 -18.10 0.59 -17.22
N ALA A 102 -16.87 0.11 -17.41
CA ALA A 102 -15.67 0.68 -16.78
C ALA A 102 -15.50 2.18 -17.05
N GLN A 103 -15.77 2.64 -18.27
CA GLN A 103 -15.70 4.07 -18.62
C GLN A 103 -16.75 4.87 -17.84
N ALA A 104 -18.01 4.42 -17.85
CA ALA A 104 -19.09 5.10 -17.15
C ALA A 104 -18.79 5.19 -15.65
N LEU A 105 -18.34 4.10 -15.03
CA LEU A 105 -17.92 4.07 -13.63
C LEU A 105 -16.76 5.02 -13.34
N LEU A 106 -15.70 5.01 -14.15
CA LEU A 106 -14.51 5.84 -13.93
C LEU A 106 -14.74 7.34 -14.20
N SER A 107 -15.75 7.68 -15.00
CA SER A 107 -16.13 9.06 -15.29
C SER A 107 -17.12 9.65 -14.28
N GLN A 108 -17.62 8.87 -13.32
CA GLN A 108 -18.52 9.39 -12.29
C GLN A 108 -17.78 10.31 -11.31
N PRO A 109 -18.40 11.43 -10.89
CA PRO A 109 -17.82 12.32 -9.88
C PRO A 109 -17.70 11.66 -8.51
N ILE A 110 -18.62 10.73 -8.20
CA ILE A 110 -18.63 9.94 -6.97
C ILE A 110 -18.81 8.49 -7.37
N LEU A 111 -17.80 7.67 -7.05
CA LEU A 111 -17.84 6.23 -7.33
C LEU A 111 -18.83 5.51 -6.41
N GLU A 112 -19.40 4.40 -6.88
CA GLU A 112 -20.21 3.52 -6.04
C GLU A 112 -19.41 2.99 -4.84
N PRO A 113 -20.06 2.70 -3.68
CA PRO A 113 -19.38 2.23 -2.48
C PRO A 113 -18.43 1.03 -2.71
N ALA A 114 -18.79 0.10 -3.59
CA ALA A 114 -17.97 -1.05 -3.95
C ALA A 114 -16.61 -0.67 -4.59
N TYR A 115 -16.53 0.50 -5.22
CA TYR A 115 -15.32 1.02 -5.89
C TYR A 115 -14.62 2.13 -5.09
N ARG A 116 -15.16 2.53 -3.93
CA ARG A 116 -14.50 3.45 -2.98
C ARG A 116 -13.39 2.71 -2.25
N THR A 117 -12.28 2.54 -2.96
CA THR A 117 -11.19 1.67 -2.56
C THR A 117 -10.06 2.49 -1.96
N GLY A 118 -9.72 2.16 -0.72
CA GLY A 118 -9.06 3.08 0.19
C GLY A 118 -9.99 3.28 1.36
N GLY A 119 -9.65 2.66 2.49
CA GLY A 119 -10.30 3.04 3.73
C GLY A 119 -10.19 4.56 3.89
N SER A 120 -11.15 5.14 4.60
CA SER A 120 -11.07 6.46 5.20
C SER A 120 -9.60 6.77 5.46
N LYS A 121 -8.99 7.71 4.73
CA LYS A 121 -7.66 8.20 5.11
C LYS A 121 -7.88 8.76 6.50
N LEU A 122 -7.49 8.02 7.53
CA LEU A 122 -7.62 8.49 8.88
C LEU A 122 -6.74 9.74 8.96
N MET A 123 -7.38 10.90 9.03
CA MET A 123 -6.66 12.14 9.24
C MET A 123 -6.33 12.20 10.71
N LEU A 124 -5.08 11.87 11.06
CA LEU A 124 -4.63 11.91 12.45
C LEU A 124 -4.87 13.31 13.00
N ARG A 125 -5.65 13.41 14.07
CA ARG A 125 -5.86 14.67 14.80
C ARG A 125 -4.56 15.06 15.49
N ALA A 126 -4.41 16.35 15.77
CA ALA A 126 -3.23 16.88 16.47
C ALA A 126 -2.92 16.14 17.78
N GLN A 127 -3.96 15.83 18.55
CA GLN A 127 -3.85 15.10 19.82
C GLN A 127 -3.37 13.66 19.63
N GLN A 128 -3.85 12.96 18.58
CA GLN A 128 -3.40 11.61 18.24
C GLN A 128 -1.93 11.60 17.80
N MET A 129 -1.49 12.59 17.01
CA MET A 129 -0.07 12.70 16.64
C MET A 129 0.84 12.89 17.86
N GLN A 130 0.35 13.60 18.89
CA GLN A 130 1.08 13.89 20.11
C GLN A 130 1.11 12.71 21.08
N SER A 131 0.02 11.97 21.22
CA SER A 131 -0.07 10.83 22.14
C SER A 131 0.54 9.55 21.58
N LEU A 132 0.52 9.36 20.25
CA LEU A 132 0.95 8.10 19.62
C LEU A 132 2.37 7.64 20.01
N PRO A 133 3.40 8.50 20.09
CA PRO A 133 4.73 8.11 20.58
C PRO A 133 4.72 7.54 22.00
N GLU A 134 3.84 8.01 22.89
CA GLU A 134 3.84 7.56 24.29
C GLU A 134 3.47 6.08 24.43
N PHE A 135 2.63 5.53 23.53
CA PHE A 135 2.26 4.12 23.54
C PHE A 135 3.44 3.18 23.26
N PHE A 136 4.47 3.68 22.58
CA PHE A 136 5.67 2.93 22.17
C PHE A 136 6.88 3.17 23.08
N LYS A 137 6.74 4.01 24.12
CA LYS A 137 7.86 4.43 24.98
C LYS A 137 8.50 3.29 25.77
N ASN A 138 7.69 2.30 26.14
CA ASN A 138 8.14 1.16 26.95
C ASN A 138 8.70 0.00 26.11
N ILE A 139 8.79 0.16 24.79
CA ILE A 139 9.37 -0.88 23.92
C ILE A 139 10.90 -0.78 24.02
N PRO A 140 11.61 -1.88 24.35
CA PRO A 140 13.06 -1.90 24.35
C PRO A 140 13.64 -1.57 22.96
N ASP A 141 14.66 -0.69 22.90
CA ASP A 141 15.30 -0.32 21.63
C ASP A 141 16.32 -1.39 21.20
N PRO A 142 16.07 -2.13 20.11
CA PRO A 142 16.95 -3.21 19.67
C PRO A 142 18.23 -2.69 18.99
N ARG A 143 18.37 -1.36 18.80
CA ARG A 143 19.51 -0.76 18.11
C ARG A 143 20.66 -0.47 19.07
N ARG A 144 21.88 -0.56 18.55
CA ARG A 144 23.11 -0.17 19.29
C ARG A 144 23.04 1.32 19.71
N PRO A 145 23.58 1.71 20.88
CA PRO A 145 23.53 3.09 21.38
C PRO A 145 24.00 4.14 20.38
N GLN A 146 25.07 3.86 19.63
CA GLN A 146 25.63 4.79 18.63
C GLN A 146 24.67 5.09 17.46
N GLY A 147 23.68 4.23 17.22
CA GLY A 147 22.66 4.37 16.17
C GLY A 147 21.36 5.07 16.62
N GLN A 148 21.20 5.40 17.91
CA GLN A 148 19.95 5.89 18.48
C GLN A 148 19.79 7.42 18.35
N ARG A 149 19.98 7.96 17.14
CA ARG A 149 19.78 9.41 16.89
C ARG A 149 18.32 9.86 17.00
N HIS A 150 17.40 8.97 16.63
CA HIS A 150 15.94 9.17 16.76
C HIS A 150 15.43 8.21 17.81
N ARG A 151 14.58 8.69 18.74
CA ARG A 151 13.93 7.86 19.76
C ARG A 151 13.12 6.74 19.08
N LEU A 152 13.18 5.52 19.60
CA LEU A 152 12.43 4.38 19.05
C LEU A 152 10.94 4.69 18.92
N ALA A 153 10.35 5.20 19.99
CA ALA A 153 8.95 5.60 20.07
C ALA A 153 8.52 6.53 18.93
N THR A 154 9.36 7.52 18.57
CA THR A 154 9.10 8.44 17.47
C THR A 154 9.13 7.73 16.11
N VAL A 155 10.08 6.82 15.89
CA VAL A 155 10.17 6.07 14.64
C VAL A 155 8.95 5.16 14.46
N LEU A 156 8.57 4.44 15.52
CA LEU A 156 7.39 3.58 15.52
C LEU A 156 6.09 4.39 15.35
N ALA A 157 5.96 5.53 16.02
CA ALA A 157 4.79 6.40 15.86
C ALA A 157 4.66 6.99 14.45
N ILE A 158 5.77 7.37 13.82
CA ILE A 158 5.75 7.82 12.42
C ILE A 158 5.32 6.68 11.49
N ALA A 159 5.85 5.47 11.70
CA ALA A 159 5.46 4.31 10.91
C ALA A 159 3.98 3.95 11.08
N ALA A 160 3.51 3.84 12.33
CA ALA A 160 2.12 3.57 12.66
C ALA A 160 1.20 4.67 12.10
N GLY A 161 1.55 5.94 12.29
CA GLY A 161 0.78 7.06 11.78
C GLY A 161 0.67 7.07 10.25
N ALA A 162 1.77 6.78 9.54
CA ALA A 162 1.75 6.64 8.10
C ALA A 162 0.82 5.49 7.65
N ILE A 163 0.88 4.34 8.31
CA ILE A 163 0.05 3.17 8.01
C ILE A 163 -1.44 3.48 8.24
N LEU A 164 -1.78 4.15 9.34
CA LEU A 164 -3.14 4.63 9.64
C LEU A 164 -3.64 5.63 8.58
N CYS A 165 -2.76 6.49 8.07
CA CYS A 165 -3.05 7.37 6.93
C CYS A 165 -3.05 6.63 5.57
N GLY A 166 -2.92 5.30 5.55
CA GLY A 166 -3.03 4.44 4.37
C GLY A 166 -1.74 4.26 3.57
N MET A 167 -0.58 4.64 4.11
CA MET A 167 0.72 4.43 3.46
C MET A 167 1.15 2.97 3.58
N ARG A 168 1.66 2.40 2.48
CA ARG A 168 2.11 1.01 2.42
C ARG A 168 3.55 0.93 1.92
N GLY A 169 4.39 0.22 2.69
CA GLY A 169 5.81 0.04 2.39
C GLY A 169 6.69 1.19 2.88
N TYR A 170 7.98 0.89 3.09
CA TYR A 170 8.95 1.78 3.74
C TYR A 170 9.13 3.12 3.01
N LEU A 171 9.10 3.11 1.68
CA LEU A 171 9.25 4.33 0.87
C LEU A 171 8.06 5.28 1.09
N ALA A 172 6.83 4.76 1.03
CA ALA A 172 5.64 5.57 1.26
C ALA A 172 5.59 6.14 2.69
N ILE A 173 6.04 5.38 3.68
CA ILE A 173 6.16 5.85 5.08
C ILE A 173 7.17 6.99 5.18
N SER A 174 8.35 6.84 4.55
CA SER A 174 9.39 7.87 4.53
C SER A 174 8.92 9.14 3.81
N ASP A 175 8.27 9.01 2.66
CA ASP A 175 7.75 10.16 1.90
C ASP A 175 6.66 10.89 2.69
N TRP A 176 5.76 10.14 3.34
CA TRP A 176 4.76 10.71 4.24
C TRP A 176 5.39 11.47 5.41
N ALA A 177 6.41 10.88 6.07
CA ALA A 177 7.12 11.54 7.16
C ALA A 177 7.76 12.86 6.68
N ASN A 178 8.39 12.86 5.50
CA ASN A 178 8.97 14.07 4.91
C ASN A 178 7.91 15.13 4.57
N SER A 179 6.70 14.72 4.18
CA SER A 179 5.59 15.63 3.87
C SER A 179 4.98 16.32 5.11
N LEU A 180 5.28 15.83 6.33
CA LEU A 180 4.76 16.41 7.57
C LEU A 180 5.28 17.85 7.78
N SER A 181 4.38 18.73 8.21
CA SER A 181 4.72 20.09 8.66
C SER A 181 5.61 20.06 9.90
N GLN A 182 6.36 21.13 10.16
CA GLN A 182 7.23 21.22 11.35
C GLN A 182 6.47 21.02 12.66
N LYS A 183 5.25 21.56 12.77
CA LYS A 183 4.37 21.35 13.93
C LYS A 183 3.94 19.89 14.08
N ALA A 184 3.64 19.20 12.98
CA ALA A 184 3.31 17.77 13.02
C ALA A 184 4.52 16.94 13.46
N ARG A 185 5.71 17.22 12.91
CA ARG A 185 6.96 16.55 13.31
C ARG A 185 7.27 16.75 14.80
N GLN A 186 7.02 17.96 15.32
CA GLN A 186 7.12 18.25 16.75
C GLN A 186 6.17 17.39 17.58
N ARG A 187 4.91 17.25 17.16
CA ARG A 187 3.91 16.41 17.86
C ARG A 187 4.34 14.96 17.93
N PHE A 188 4.92 14.41 16.85
CA PHE A 188 5.51 13.06 16.86
C PHE A 188 6.78 12.92 17.72
N GLY A 189 7.29 14.01 18.31
CA GLY A 189 8.51 14.00 19.11
C GLY A 189 9.78 13.84 18.27
N CYS A 190 9.78 14.31 17.02
CA CYS A 190 10.99 14.34 16.20
C CYS A 190 12.11 15.12 16.90
N ARG A 191 13.37 14.73 16.64
CA ARG A 191 14.52 15.45 17.17
C ARG A 191 14.62 16.84 16.54
N CYS A 192 14.96 17.85 17.33
CA CYS A 192 15.21 19.21 16.85
C CYS A 192 16.70 19.41 16.59
N GLN A 193 17.04 19.93 15.41
CA GLN A 193 18.40 20.33 15.03
C GLN A 193 18.29 21.62 14.22
N ASN A 194 19.09 22.63 14.55
CA ASN A 194 19.07 23.95 13.89
C ASN A 194 17.65 24.55 13.78
N LYS A 195 16.88 24.50 14.88
CA LYS A 195 15.49 24.98 14.96
C LYS A 195 14.51 24.28 14.00
N ARG A 196 14.87 23.10 13.47
CA ARG A 196 14.00 22.27 12.62
C ARG A 196 13.86 20.86 13.18
N PHE A 197 12.64 20.33 13.10
CA PHE A 197 12.32 18.97 13.46
C PHE A 197 12.64 18.02 12.29
N ILE A 198 13.52 17.06 12.57
CA ILE A 198 14.05 16.11 11.59
C ILE A 198 13.39 14.74 11.77
N VAL A 199 12.81 14.24 10.69
CA VAL A 199 12.21 12.90 10.62
C VAL A 199 13.28 11.82 10.42
N PRO A 200 13.04 10.57 10.85
CA PRO A 200 13.93 9.46 10.54
C PRO A 200 13.97 9.21 9.02
N SER A 201 15.12 8.78 8.53
CA SER A 201 15.27 8.38 7.12
C SER A 201 14.61 7.03 6.86
N LEU A 202 14.37 6.71 5.58
CA LEU A 202 13.90 5.39 5.13
C LEU A 202 14.71 4.24 5.75
N SER A 203 16.04 4.37 5.75
CA SER A 203 16.93 3.35 6.32
C SER A 203 16.70 3.13 7.82
N ILE A 204 16.47 4.20 8.58
CA ILE A 204 16.19 4.10 10.03
C ILE A 204 14.82 3.47 10.27
N ILE A 205 13.80 3.89 9.51
CA ILE A 205 12.45 3.32 9.59
C ILE A 205 12.49 1.81 9.31
N ARG A 206 13.19 1.42 8.23
CA ARG A 206 13.35 0.01 7.86
C ARG A 206 14.11 -0.78 8.93
N ASP A 207 15.23 -0.26 9.41
CA ASP A 207 16.06 -0.93 10.43
C ASP A 207 15.28 -1.19 11.73
N VAL A 208 14.52 -0.18 12.20
CA VAL A 208 13.66 -0.31 13.39
C VAL A 208 12.56 -1.34 13.18
N LEU A 209 11.81 -1.26 12.08
CA LEU A 209 10.66 -2.14 11.83
C LEU A 209 11.06 -3.60 11.63
N ILE A 210 12.29 -3.88 11.17
CA ILE A 210 12.79 -5.24 11.02
C ILE A 210 13.22 -5.84 12.37
N ARG A 211 13.68 -5.02 13.32
CA ARG A 211 14.33 -5.49 14.55
C ARG A 211 13.46 -5.38 15.80
N VAL A 212 12.41 -4.55 15.77
CA VAL A 212 11.51 -4.38 16.90
C VAL A 212 10.85 -5.70 17.24
N ASP A 213 10.74 -6.00 18.53
CA ASP A 213 10.05 -7.18 18.99
C ASP A 213 8.54 -7.09 18.63
N PRO A 214 8.01 -8.04 17.85
CA PRO A 214 6.62 -8.02 17.42
C PRO A 214 5.63 -8.11 18.58
N VAL A 215 5.98 -8.77 19.69
CA VAL A 215 5.08 -8.92 20.86
C VAL A 215 4.90 -7.59 21.58
N HIS A 216 6.00 -6.89 21.85
CA HIS A 216 5.97 -5.57 22.47
C HIS A 216 5.26 -4.53 21.59
N LEU A 217 5.47 -4.63 20.26
CA LEU A 217 4.80 -3.76 19.29
C LEU A 217 3.28 -4.00 19.26
N ASP A 218 2.84 -5.26 19.23
CA ASP A 218 1.42 -5.62 19.21
C ASP A 218 0.71 -5.12 20.48
N GLN A 219 1.28 -5.35 21.66
CA GLN A 219 0.73 -4.84 22.92
C GLN A 219 0.60 -3.31 22.92
N ALA A 220 1.58 -2.59 22.36
CA ALA A 220 1.51 -1.14 22.26
C ALA A 220 0.39 -0.67 21.33
N LEU A 221 0.20 -1.35 20.20
CA LEU A 221 -0.90 -1.08 19.26
C LEU A 221 -2.26 -1.40 19.86
N GLN A 222 -2.39 -2.50 20.62
CA GLN A 222 -3.61 -2.84 21.34
C GLN A 222 -3.99 -1.76 22.36
N ARG A 223 -3.03 -1.25 23.14
CA ARG A 223 -3.26 -0.13 24.07
C ARG A 223 -3.73 1.13 23.35
N TRP A 224 -3.12 1.45 22.21
CA TRP A 224 -3.53 2.60 21.40
C TRP A 224 -4.95 2.42 20.86
N ASN A 225 -5.26 1.23 20.32
CA ASN A 225 -6.61 0.90 19.85
C ASN A 225 -7.62 1.06 20.98
N HIS A 226 -7.40 0.47 22.15
CA HIS A 226 -8.32 0.57 23.29
C HIS A 226 -8.58 2.04 23.69
N ALA A 227 -7.56 2.91 23.63
CA ALA A 227 -7.70 4.33 23.97
C ALA A 227 -8.50 5.15 22.94
N TYR A 228 -8.56 4.71 21.67
CA TYR A 228 -9.16 5.48 20.57
C TYR A 228 -10.28 4.73 19.81
N ALA A 229 -10.69 3.54 20.27
CA ALA A 229 -11.68 2.68 19.62
C ALA A 229 -13.15 2.95 20.02
N GLN A 230 -13.42 3.85 20.97
CA GLN A 230 -14.76 4.05 21.56
C GLN A 230 -15.80 4.72 20.62
N ASP A 231 -15.40 5.21 19.45
CA ASP A 231 -16.31 5.94 18.53
C ASP A 231 -16.96 5.09 17.41
N ASP A 232 -16.76 3.77 17.35
CA ASP A 232 -17.19 2.94 16.19
C ASP A 232 -18.37 1.99 16.50
N GLN A 233 -19.59 2.35 16.06
CA GLN A 233 -20.84 1.57 16.22
C GLN A 233 -21.01 0.37 15.25
N SER A 234 -19.96 -0.17 14.62
CA SER A 234 -20.13 -1.37 13.77
C SER A 234 -18.88 -2.26 13.70
N LEU A 235 -19.04 -3.50 14.17
CA LEU A 235 -18.01 -4.53 14.28
C LEU A 235 -18.14 -5.52 13.12
N ALA A 236 -17.11 -5.67 12.27
CA ALA A 236 -17.01 -6.74 11.29
C ALA A 236 -15.97 -7.78 11.74
N ILE A 237 -16.22 -9.06 11.51
CA ILE A 237 -15.35 -10.17 11.95
C ILE A 237 -14.55 -10.66 10.73
N ASP A 238 -13.21 -10.59 10.79
CA ASP A 238 -12.30 -11.04 9.73
C ASP A 238 -11.39 -12.16 10.27
N GLY A 239 -11.47 -13.35 9.68
CA GLY A 239 -10.61 -14.49 10.00
C GLY A 239 -9.43 -14.54 9.04
N LYS A 240 -8.19 -14.38 9.54
CA LYS A 240 -6.98 -14.55 8.72
C LYS A 240 -6.24 -15.82 9.11
N THR A 241 -5.96 -16.65 8.11
CA THR A 241 -5.05 -17.79 8.23
C THR A 241 -3.64 -17.31 7.92
N MET A 242 -2.70 -17.55 8.83
CA MET A 242 -1.30 -17.17 8.66
C MET A 242 -0.58 -18.19 7.77
N CYS A 243 -0.18 -17.80 6.56
CA CYS A 243 0.68 -18.65 5.73
C CYS A 243 2.04 -18.84 6.40
N ASN A 244 2.44 -20.11 6.59
CA ASN A 244 3.69 -20.58 7.22
C ASN A 244 3.84 -20.42 8.75
N ALA A 245 2.77 -20.13 9.50
CA ALA A 245 2.78 -20.25 10.96
C ALA A 245 2.18 -21.61 11.36
N ILE A 246 3.04 -22.63 11.40
CA ILE A 246 2.73 -23.97 11.89
C ILE A 246 3.03 -23.96 13.39
N ASP A 247 2.08 -24.36 14.22
CA ASP A 247 2.34 -24.50 15.66
C ASP A 247 3.21 -25.74 15.96
N ASP A 248 3.65 -25.89 17.22
CA ASP A 248 4.50 -27.00 17.65
C ASP A 248 3.84 -28.39 17.46
N GLN A 249 2.56 -28.44 17.06
CA GLN A 249 1.79 -29.65 16.79
C GLN A 249 1.49 -29.88 15.29
N GLY A 250 1.96 -29.01 14.39
CA GLY A 250 1.81 -29.20 12.95
C GLY A 250 0.57 -28.54 12.32
N TYR A 251 -0.22 -27.76 13.07
CA TYR A 251 -1.45 -27.13 12.57
C TYR A 251 -1.23 -25.67 12.15
N GLN A 252 -1.95 -25.25 11.10
CA GLN A 252 -1.95 -23.85 10.67
C GLN A 252 -2.61 -22.96 11.74
N THR A 253 -1.90 -21.93 12.18
CA THR A 253 -2.43 -20.98 13.16
C THR A 253 -3.46 -20.05 12.52
N HIS A 254 -4.71 -20.15 12.96
CA HIS A 254 -5.78 -19.22 12.60
C HIS A 254 -5.86 -18.07 13.61
N ILE A 255 -5.80 -16.83 13.12
CA ILE A 255 -5.95 -15.62 13.94
C ILE A 255 -7.25 -14.94 13.52
N MET A 256 -8.21 -14.90 14.44
CA MET A 256 -9.47 -14.19 14.25
C MET A 256 -9.28 -12.74 14.72
N SER A 257 -9.54 -11.77 13.84
CA SER A 257 -9.45 -10.34 14.12
C SER A 257 -10.81 -9.67 13.98
N ALA A 258 -11.33 -9.08 15.05
CA ALA A 258 -12.49 -8.19 14.92
C ALA A 258 -12.00 -6.84 14.38
N ILE A 259 -12.55 -6.39 13.25
CA ILE A 259 -12.17 -5.16 12.55
C ILE A 259 -13.36 -4.19 12.52
N GLY A 260 -13.16 -2.98 13.01
CA GLY A 260 -14.16 -1.92 12.99
C GLY A 260 -14.40 -1.45 11.56
N HIS A 261 -15.66 -1.36 11.16
CA HIS A 261 -16.02 -1.19 9.75
C HIS A 261 -15.59 0.20 9.19
N GLN A 262 -15.51 1.23 10.03
CA GLN A 262 -15.11 2.59 9.61
C GLN A 262 -13.65 2.93 9.89
N SER A 263 -13.08 2.47 11.02
CA SER A 263 -11.67 2.69 11.38
C SER A 263 -10.67 1.69 10.78
N LYS A 264 -11.14 0.48 10.41
CA LYS A 264 -10.30 -0.69 10.13
C LYS A 264 -9.32 -1.06 11.25
N ASN A 265 -9.58 -0.62 12.49
CA ASN A 265 -8.78 -1.02 13.64
C ASN A 265 -9.04 -2.48 13.98
N CYS A 266 -8.01 -3.21 14.39
CA CYS A 266 -8.11 -4.58 14.89
C CYS A 266 -8.36 -4.52 16.41
N TYR A 267 -9.54 -4.94 16.86
CA TYR A 267 -10.03 -4.78 18.23
C TYR A 267 -9.55 -5.91 19.15
N THR A 268 -9.29 -7.10 18.61
CA THR A 268 -8.73 -8.24 19.36
C THR A 268 -8.14 -9.27 18.41
N GLN A 269 -7.07 -9.96 18.82
CA GLN A 269 -6.55 -11.17 18.19
C GLN A 269 -6.61 -12.30 19.22
N LYS A 270 -7.41 -13.33 18.95
CA LYS A 270 -7.45 -14.55 19.77
C LYS A 270 -6.94 -15.73 18.96
N LYS A 271 -5.91 -16.41 19.47
CA LYS A 271 -5.45 -17.71 18.93
C LYS A 271 -6.55 -18.73 19.21
N TRP A 272 -7.11 -19.33 18.16
CA TRP A 272 -8.08 -20.41 18.30
C TRP A 272 -7.31 -21.72 18.38
N ALA A 273 -7.40 -22.43 19.51
CA ALA A 273 -7.01 -23.83 19.59
C ALA A 273 -8.21 -24.69 19.16
N PRO A 274 -8.02 -25.76 18.38
CA PRO A 274 -9.11 -26.68 18.10
C PRO A 274 -9.60 -27.28 19.43
N CYS A 275 -10.91 -27.21 19.68
CA CYS A 275 -11.51 -28.09 20.68
C CYS A 275 -11.46 -29.53 20.16
N PRO A 276 -11.31 -30.53 21.05
CA PRO A 276 -11.17 -31.94 20.71
C PRO A 276 -12.37 -32.51 19.94
#